data_AF-A0A0D7WW21-F1
#
_entry.id   AF-A0A0D7WW21-F1
#
_cell.length_a   1.000
_cell.length_b   1.000
_cell.length_c   1.000
_cell.angle_alpha   90.00
_cell.angle_beta   90.00
_cell.angle_gamma   90.00
#
_symmetry.space_group_name_H-M   'P 1'
#
loop_
_entity.id
_entity.type
_entity.pdbx_description
1 polymer ?
#
loop_
_entity_poly.entity_id
_entity_poly.type
_entity_poly.pdbx_seq_one_letter_code
_entity_poly.pdbx_strand_id
1 'polypeptide(L)'
;MGTPVPNRKNETASRGQSDVKTYTLSPEELAEIVGKPIPKSHIKPLSFRAKTPTIKEEKPTMAKATKNDYLKLRAEALSRPDAAKKLGITPSSLNAYWLPKWGIRSVEAEEVEIARYKESIKAEPKDEPKPAAPAQVAEIVADTQPVTQPEDGLYKPVLTKAEDEGIKWLLTEWDKQSLLHEHAAAPNGWQIGTQAEALNGMSVWLLAQALITGYEVELTTEETLLAIYQDSYIIKSEHNNGWRAGVRWVLSILGKEIEGINAGSVSEEV
;
A
#
# COMPACT_ATOMS: atom_id res chain seq x y z
N MET A 1 29.06 -26.40 4.79
CA MET A 1 29.50 -26.09 3.43
C MET A 1 29.76 -27.41 2.70
N GLY A 2 28.73 -28.03 2.11
CA GLY A 2 28.89 -29.26 1.33
C GLY A 2 29.27 -28.91 -0.10
N THR A 3 30.33 -29.52 -0.64
CA THR A 3 30.70 -29.35 -2.04
C THR A 3 29.67 -30.02 -2.96
N PRO A 4 29.32 -29.43 -4.12
CA PRO A 4 28.35 -30.02 -5.03
C PRO A 4 28.89 -31.35 -5.59
N VAL A 5 28.08 -32.40 -5.52
CA VAL A 5 28.43 -33.72 -6.08
C VAL A 5 28.43 -33.65 -7.62
N PRO A 6 29.52 -34.02 -8.30
CA PRO A 6 29.62 -33.98 -9.75
C PRO A 6 28.56 -34.86 -10.42
N ASN A 7 27.78 -34.28 -11.35
CA ASN A 7 26.76 -35.02 -12.09
C ASN A 7 27.38 -35.64 -13.34
N ARG A 8 27.80 -36.90 -13.19
CA ARG A 8 28.48 -37.71 -14.22
C ARG A 8 27.80 -37.69 -15.59
N LYS A 9 26.47 -37.55 -15.65
CA LYS A 9 25.73 -37.48 -16.92
C LYS A 9 26.04 -36.25 -17.75
N ASN A 10 26.27 -35.09 -17.12
CA ASN A 10 26.59 -33.85 -17.83
C ASN A 10 28.02 -33.88 -18.37
N GLU A 11 28.93 -34.49 -17.63
CA GLU A 11 30.34 -34.59 -18.01
C GLU A 11 30.55 -35.58 -19.16
N THR A 12 29.82 -36.71 -19.17
CA THR A 12 29.94 -37.70 -20.26
C THR A 12 29.14 -37.37 -21.51
N ALA A 13 28.17 -36.44 -21.44
CA ALA A 13 27.38 -36.00 -22.60
C ALA A 13 28.09 -34.96 -23.46
N SER A 14 29.21 -34.38 -22.99
CA SER A 14 30.00 -33.43 -23.76
C SER A 14 30.74 -34.16 -24.89
N ARG A 15 30.12 -34.20 -26.07
CA ARG A 15 30.78 -34.64 -27.30
C ARG A 15 31.81 -33.57 -27.68
N GLY A 16 33.06 -34.00 -27.89
CA GLY A 16 34.22 -33.13 -28.10
C GLY A 16 34.00 -32.01 -29.12
N GLN A 17 34.74 -30.90 -28.94
CA GLN A 17 34.70 -29.73 -29.81
C GLN A 17 34.78 -30.15 -31.28
N SER A 18 33.75 -29.82 -32.05
CA SER A 18 33.76 -29.97 -33.50
C SER A 18 34.65 -28.88 -34.11
N ASP A 19 35.24 -29.18 -35.27
CA ASP A 19 36.06 -28.22 -36.00
C ASP A 19 35.26 -26.95 -36.31
N VAL A 20 35.75 -25.82 -35.78
CA VAL A 20 35.15 -24.50 -35.99
C VAL A 20 35.56 -24.02 -37.38
N LYS A 21 34.64 -24.09 -38.34
CA LYS A 21 34.83 -23.45 -39.65
C LYS A 21 34.71 -21.93 -39.49
N THR A 22 35.81 -21.21 -39.61
CA THR A 22 35.82 -19.75 -39.65
C THR A 22 35.61 -19.28 -41.09
N TYR A 23 34.70 -18.33 -41.28
CA TYR A 23 34.51 -17.63 -42.55
C TYR A 23 34.80 -16.14 -42.33
N THR A 24 35.64 -15.56 -43.17
CA THR A 24 35.88 -14.11 -43.20
C THR A 24 34.96 -13.47 -44.22
N LEU A 25 34.03 -12.63 -43.77
CA LEU A 25 33.13 -11.90 -44.65
C LEU A 25 33.81 -10.65 -45.20
N SER A 26 33.54 -10.33 -46.46
CA SER A 26 33.97 -9.07 -47.06
C SER A 26 33.13 -7.88 -46.54
N PRO A 27 33.63 -6.63 -46.61
CA PRO A 27 32.91 -5.47 -46.10
C PRO A 27 31.53 -5.26 -46.76
N GLU A 28 31.39 -5.64 -48.03
CA GLU A 28 30.14 -5.53 -48.79
C GLU A 28 29.09 -6.54 -48.30
N GLU A 29 29.50 -7.79 -48.06
CA GLU A 29 28.62 -8.83 -47.50
C GLU A 29 28.19 -8.50 -46.06
N LEU A 30 29.06 -7.83 -45.31
CA LEU A 30 28.78 -7.44 -43.93
C LEU A 30 27.72 -6.32 -43.87
N ALA A 31 27.79 -5.36 -44.79
CA ALA A 31 26.77 -4.32 -44.94
C ALA A 31 25.40 -4.89 -45.32
N GLU A 32 25.37 -6.00 -46.06
CA GLU A 32 24.13 -6.64 -46.49
C GLU A 32 23.40 -7.37 -45.33
N ILE A 33 24.12 -7.76 -44.29
CA ILE A 33 23.59 -8.51 -43.13
C ILE A 33 23.18 -7.56 -41.99
N VAL A 34 23.89 -6.43 -41.82
CA VAL A 34 23.62 -5.47 -40.75
C VAL A 34 22.30 -4.73 -41.00
N GLY A 35 21.29 -4.99 -40.15
CA GLY A 35 20.02 -4.26 -40.13
C GLY A 35 18.84 -4.97 -40.79
N LYS A 36 19.04 -6.11 -41.47
CA LYS A 36 17.92 -6.93 -41.98
C LYS A 36 17.30 -7.75 -40.84
N PRO A 37 15.96 -7.88 -40.78
CA PRO A 37 15.30 -8.72 -39.79
C PRO A 37 15.68 -10.18 -39.99
N ILE A 38 16.01 -10.87 -38.89
CA ILE A 38 16.38 -12.30 -38.90
C ILE A 38 15.26 -13.10 -39.60
N PRO A 39 15.57 -13.89 -40.64
CA PRO A 39 14.55 -14.64 -41.36
C PRO A 39 13.83 -15.62 -40.42
N LYS A 40 12.50 -15.72 -40.57
CA LYS A 40 11.65 -16.57 -39.72
C LYS A 40 12.03 -18.06 -39.72
N SER A 41 12.79 -18.51 -40.73
CA SER A 41 13.31 -19.87 -40.86
C SER A 41 14.54 -20.16 -39.98
N HIS A 42 15.14 -19.15 -39.35
CA HIS A 42 16.31 -19.34 -38.50
C HIS A 42 15.93 -19.96 -37.16
N ILE A 43 16.09 -21.28 -37.04
CA ILE A 43 15.91 -22.01 -35.78
C ILE A 43 17.13 -21.70 -34.89
N LYS A 44 16.93 -20.97 -33.80
CA LYS A 44 18.00 -20.65 -32.85
C LYS A 44 18.50 -21.96 -32.20
N PRO A 45 19.81 -22.30 -32.30
CA PRO A 45 20.31 -23.65 -31.97
C PRO A 45 20.30 -24.01 -30.48
N LEU A 46 19.99 -23.09 -29.58
CA LEU A 46 19.72 -23.40 -28.18
C LEU A 46 18.47 -22.64 -27.77
N SER A 47 17.53 -23.33 -27.14
CA SER A 47 16.46 -22.71 -26.38
C SER A 47 17.06 -22.02 -25.15
N PHE A 48 17.77 -20.91 -25.35
CA PHE A 48 17.80 -19.84 -24.37
C PHE A 48 16.36 -19.35 -24.28
N ARG A 49 15.61 -20.03 -23.41
CA ARG A 49 14.31 -19.61 -22.91
C ARG A 49 14.56 -18.40 -22.03
N ALA A 50 15.09 -17.31 -22.61
CA ALA A 50 14.78 -15.99 -22.11
C ALA A 50 13.26 -15.99 -22.07
N LYS A 51 12.69 -15.94 -20.86
CA LYS A 51 11.29 -15.64 -20.68
C LYS A 51 11.11 -14.34 -21.44
N THR A 52 10.58 -14.39 -22.67
CA THR A 52 9.92 -13.23 -23.25
C THR A 52 9.03 -12.72 -22.14
N PRO A 53 9.22 -11.50 -21.63
CA PRO A 53 8.23 -10.93 -20.76
C PRO A 53 6.96 -11.03 -21.58
N THR A 54 6.04 -11.91 -21.19
CA THR A 54 4.65 -11.76 -21.54
C THR A 54 4.39 -10.30 -21.25
N ILE A 55 4.22 -9.50 -22.30
CA ILE A 55 3.49 -8.25 -22.22
C ILE A 55 2.18 -8.74 -21.62
N LYS A 56 2.07 -8.61 -20.30
CA LYS A 56 0.79 -8.71 -19.64
C LYS A 56 0.05 -7.57 -20.32
N GLU A 57 -0.85 -7.90 -21.24
CA GLU A 57 -1.95 -7.02 -21.56
C GLU A 57 -2.39 -6.46 -20.22
N GLU A 58 -2.23 -5.15 -20.05
CA GLU A 58 -2.60 -4.45 -18.83
C GLU A 58 -4.03 -4.88 -18.55
N LYS A 59 -4.18 -5.75 -17.55
CA LYS A 59 -5.52 -6.15 -17.10
C LYS A 59 -6.18 -4.82 -16.75
N PRO A 60 -7.32 -4.46 -17.36
CA PRO A 60 -7.99 -3.23 -17.02
C PRO A 60 -8.13 -3.21 -15.51
N THR A 61 -7.60 -2.17 -14.88
CA THR A 61 -7.74 -1.91 -13.45
C THR A 61 -9.23 -2.06 -13.15
N MET A 62 -9.60 -3.11 -12.41
CA MET A 62 -11.02 -3.38 -12.15
C MET A 62 -11.61 -2.13 -11.49
N ALA A 63 -12.64 -1.55 -12.10
CA ALA A 63 -13.35 -0.41 -11.53
C ALA A 63 -13.67 -0.69 -10.06
N LYS A 64 -13.28 0.22 -9.15
CA LYS A 64 -13.53 0.10 -7.71
C LYS A 64 -15.02 0.33 -7.45
N ALA A 65 -15.85 -0.69 -7.65
CA ALA A 65 -17.28 -0.59 -7.36
C ALA A 65 -17.57 -0.90 -5.90
N THR A 66 -18.39 -0.04 -5.29
CA THR A 66 -18.84 -0.16 -3.91
C THR A 66 -20.22 -0.81 -3.85
N LYS A 67 -20.49 -1.60 -2.79
CA LYS A 67 -21.80 -2.22 -2.54
C LYS A 67 -22.92 -1.16 -2.49
N ASN A 68 -22.67 -0.03 -1.85
CA ASN A 68 -23.66 1.04 -1.67
C ASN A 68 -24.05 1.71 -3.00
N ASP A 69 -23.10 1.96 -3.89
CA ASP A 69 -23.38 2.56 -5.21
C ASP A 69 -24.26 1.64 -6.05
N TYR A 70 -24.00 0.33 -6.00
CA TYR A 70 -24.84 -0.67 -6.66
C TYR A 70 -26.26 -0.72 -6.07
N LEU A 71 -26.39 -0.77 -4.74
CA LEU A 71 -27.69 -0.80 -4.08
C LEU A 71 -28.50 0.48 -4.34
N LYS A 72 -27.84 1.64 -4.40
CA LYS A 72 -28.47 2.92 -4.78
C LYS A 72 -29.08 2.86 -6.17
N LEU A 73 -28.31 2.42 -7.17
CA LEU A 73 -28.79 2.27 -8.55
C LEU A 73 -29.94 1.25 -8.65
N ARG A 74 -29.90 0.19 -7.85
CA ARG A 74 -30.98 -0.82 -7.81
C ARG A 74 -32.22 -0.32 -7.05
N ALA A 75 -32.06 0.54 -6.05
CA ALA A 75 -33.17 1.17 -5.36
C ALA A 75 -33.92 2.17 -6.27
N GLU A 76 -33.21 2.82 -7.20
CA GLU A 76 -33.75 3.64 -8.30
C GLU A 76 -34.44 2.82 -9.41
N ALA A 77 -34.62 1.50 -9.21
CA ALA A 77 -35.27 0.55 -10.12
C ALA A 77 -34.53 0.31 -11.46
N LEU A 78 -33.22 0.60 -11.55
CA LEU A 78 -32.44 0.22 -12.72
C LEU A 78 -32.26 -1.29 -12.80
N SER A 79 -32.22 -1.83 -14.03
CA SER A 79 -31.91 -3.25 -14.25
C SER A 79 -30.46 -3.57 -13.86
N ARG A 80 -30.17 -4.83 -13.51
CA ARG A 80 -28.79 -5.30 -13.21
C ARG A 80 -27.76 -4.94 -14.29
N PRO A 81 -28.02 -5.16 -15.61
CA PRO A 81 -27.05 -4.79 -16.64
C PRO A 81 -26.86 -3.27 -16.77
N ASP A 82 -27.90 -2.47 -16.56
CA ASP A 82 -27.78 -1.01 -16.61
C ASP A 82 -27.00 -0.45 -15.41
N ALA A 83 -27.22 -1.03 -14.22
CA ALA A 83 -26.44 -0.71 -13.03
C ALA A 83 -24.96 -1.08 -13.22
N ALA A 84 -24.65 -2.24 -13.80
CA ALA A 84 -23.27 -2.64 -14.12
C ALA A 84 -22.60 -1.64 -15.06
N LYS A 85 -23.31 -1.21 -16.12
CA LYS A 85 -22.82 -0.25 -17.10
C LYS A 85 -22.50 1.11 -16.47
N LYS A 86 -23.37 1.61 -15.58
CA LYS A 86 -23.14 2.86 -14.83
C LYS A 86 -21.93 2.77 -13.89
N LEU A 87 -21.63 1.60 -13.34
CA LEU A 87 -20.47 1.37 -12.49
C LEU A 87 -19.18 1.09 -13.28
N GLY A 88 -19.23 1.09 -14.61
CA GLY A 88 -18.07 0.77 -15.46
C GLY A 88 -17.64 -0.69 -15.39
N ILE A 89 -18.57 -1.60 -15.07
CA ILE A 89 -18.32 -3.04 -14.90
C ILE A 89 -19.09 -3.85 -15.94
N THR A 90 -18.54 -4.98 -16.38
CA THR A 90 -19.27 -5.91 -17.25
C THR A 90 -20.38 -6.66 -16.46
N PRO A 91 -21.56 -6.92 -17.03
CA PRO A 91 -22.62 -7.67 -16.36
C PRO A 91 -22.15 -9.06 -15.87
N SER A 92 -21.26 -9.70 -16.61
CA SER A 92 -20.65 -10.98 -16.23
C SER A 92 -19.82 -10.86 -14.94
N SER A 93 -18.96 -9.83 -14.84
CA SER A 93 -18.18 -9.60 -13.61
C SER A 93 -19.03 -9.16 -12.42
N LEU A 94 -20.14 -8.45 -12.66
CA LEU A 94 -21.09 -8.13 -11.59
C LEU A 94 -21.63 -9.42 -10.96
N ASN A 95 -22.12 -10.35 -11.77
CA ASN A 95 -22.72 -11.61 -11.28
C ASN A 95 -21.68 -12.59 -10.73
N ALA A 96 -20.52 -12.74 -11.37
CA ALA A 96 -19.54 -13.75 -11.01
C ALA A 96 -18.62 -13.34 -9.85
N TYR A 97 -18.35 -12.05 -9.68
CA TYR A 97 -17.35 -11.56 -8.73
C TYR A 97 -17.94 -10.61 -7.68
N TRP A 98 -18.61 -9.53 -8.12
CA TRP A 98 -19.03 -8.47 -7.20
C TRP A 98 -20.21 -8.86 -6.30
N LEU A 99 -21.27 -9.46 -6.86
CA LEU A 99 -22.43 -9.90 -6.09
C LEU A 99 -22.04 -10.94 -5.01
N PRO A 100 -21.27 -12.01 -5.31
CA PRO A 100 -20.78 -12.93 -4.27
C PRO A 100 -19.89 -12.26 -3.23
N LYS A 101 -19.01 -11.33 -3.66
CA LYS A 101 -18.12 -10.56 -2.76
C LYS A 101 -18.91 -9.67 -1.78
N TRP A 102 -20.07 -9.17 -2.19
CA TRP A 102 -20.97 -8.38 -1.35
C TRP A 102 -21.97 -9.22 -0.54
N GLY A 103 -21.90 -10.55 -0.65
CA GLY A 103 -22.79 -11.49 0.05
C GLY A 103 -24.14 -11.72 -0.65
N ILE A 104 -24.35 -11.17 -1.85
CA ILE A 104 -25.60 -11.28 -2.61
C ILE A 104 -25.46 -12.47 -3.57
N ARG A 105 -25.97 -13.64 -3.17
CA ARG A 105 -25.85 -14.88 -3.98
C ARG A 105 -27.12 -15.24 -4.76
N SER A 106 -28.25 -14.63 -4.44
CA SER A 106 -29.55 -14.89 -5.08
C SER A 106 -30.31 -13.59 -5.37
N VAL A 107 -31.31 -13.68 -6.25
CA VAL A 107 -32.23 -12.56 -6.55
C VAL A 107 -32.99 -12.13 -5.30
N GLU A 108 -33.43 -13.10 -4.49
CA GLU A 108 -34.14 -12.86 -3.23
C GLU A 108 -33.26 -12.14 -2.20
N ALA A 109 -31.99 -12.53 -2.06
CA ALA A 109 -31.05 -11.85 -1.17
C ALA A 109 -30.79 -10.41 -1.58
N GLU A 110 -30.81 -10.13 -2.89
CA GLU A 110 -30.67 -8.79 -3.42
C GLU A 110 -31.89 -7.91 -3.09
N GLU A 111 -33.09 -8.45 -3.23
CA GLU A 111 -34.33 -7.74 -2.91
C GLU A 111 -34.43 -7.40 -1.42
N VAL A 112 -33.98 -8.31 -0.54
CA VAL A 112 -33.89 -8.06 0.90
C VAL A 112 -32.91 -6.94 1.21
N GLU A 113 -31.74 -6.91 0.58
CA GLU A 113 -30.75 -5.84 0.77
C GLU A 113 -31.21 -4.50 0.19
N ILE A 114 -31.91 -4.51 -0.95
CA ILE A 114 -32.53 -3.31 -1.51
C ILE A 114 -33.64 -2.78 -0.58
N ALA A 115 -34.45 -3.67 0.01
CA ALA A 115 -35.48 -3.28 0.98
C ALA A 115 -34.86 -2.65 2.23
N ARG A 116 -33.83 -3.29 2.81
CA ARG A 116 -33.07 -2.74 3.95
C ARG A 116 -32.44 -1.39 3.63
N TYR A 117 -31.88 -1.23 2.43
CA TYR A 117 -31.29 0.03 1.99
C TYR A 117 -32.35 1.13 1.81
N LYS A 118 -33.53 0.79 1.28
CA LYS A 118 -34.67 1.73 1.20
C LYS A 118 -35.20 2.10 2.58
N GLU A 119 -35.23 1.16 3.51
CA GLU A 119 -35.59 1.41 4.91
C GLU A 119 -34.58 2.32 5.60
N SER A 120 -33.26 2.13 5.39
CA SER A 120 -32.24 3.02 5.95
C SER A 120 -32.30 4.44 5.39
N ILE A 121 -32.70 4.62 4.12
CA ILE A 121 -32.92 5.96 3.54
C ILE A 121 -34.23 6.58 4.06
N LYS A 122 -35.28 5.77 4.25
CA LYS A 122 -36.59 6.25 4.72
C LYS A 122 -36.61 6.54 6.23
N ALA A 123 -35.72 5.91 6.99
CA ALA A 123 -35.53 6.11 8.42
C ALA A 123 -34.72 7.37 8.78
N GLU A 124 -34.30 8.17 7.79
CA GLU A 124 -33.96 9.59 8.00
C GLU A 124 -35.23 10.44 7.75
N PRO A 125 -36.06 10.71 8.76
CA PRO A 125 -37.09 11.72 8.63
C PRO A 125 -36.45 13.10 8.65
N LYS A 126 -36.73 13.86 7.59
CA LYS A 126 -36.75 15.32 7.58
C LYS A 126 -37.49 15.85 8.81
N ASP A 127 -36.76 16.47 9.74
CA ASP A 127 -37.23 17.60 10.54
C ASP A 127 -36.00 18.49 10.85
N GLU A 128 -35.86 19.57 10.09
CA GLU A 128 -34.97 20.70 10.40
C GLU A 128 -35.57 21.51 11.57
N PRO A 129 -34.78 22.41 12.20
CA PRO A 129 -34.98 23.80 11.82
C PRO A 129 -33.69 24.63 11.71
N LYS A 130 -33.59 25.43 10.63
CA LYS A 130 -32.81 26.68 10.51
C LYS A 130 -33.35 27.72 11.52
N PRO A 131 -32.65 28.79 11.99
CA PRO A 131 -31.35 29.37 11.56
C PRO A 131 -30.36 29.79 12.68
N ALA A 132 -29.05 29.81 12.38
CA ALA A 132 -28.12 30.90 12.76
C ALA A 132 -26.75 30.66 12.10
N ALA A 133 -26.43 31.44 11.06
CA ALA A 133 -25.04 31.73 10.70
C ALA A 133 -24.56 32.94 11.53
N PRO A 134 -23.26 33.26 11.64
CA PRO A 134 -22.11 32.61 11.00
C PRO A 134 -20.93 32.31 11.95
N ALA A 135 -20.20 31.23 11.73
CA ALA A 135 -18.78 31.16 12.09
C ALA A 135 -18.09 30.17 11.15
N GLN A 136 -17.07 30.69 10.48
CA GLN A 136 -16.28 30.05 9.45
C GLN A 136 -15.52 28.85 10.05
N VAL A 137 -15.60 27.67 9.44
CA VAL A 137 -14.53 26.68 9.50
C VAL A 137 -14.33 26.14 8.10
N ALA A 138 -13.07 26.26 7.68
CA ALA A 138 -12.60 26.15 6.33
C ALA A 138 -12.98 24.82 5.66
N GLU A 139 -13.44 24.99 4.43
CA GLU A 139 -13.22 24.10 3.31
C GLU A 139 -11.75 23.63 3.28
N ILE A 140 -11.47 22.45 3.87
CA ILE A 140 -10.27 21.70 3.49
C ILE A 140 -10.65 21.00 2.19
N VAL A 141 -10.43 21.72 1.09
CA VAL A 141 -10.18 21.13 -0.21
C VAL A 141 -9.07 20.11 0.01
N ALA A 142 -9.43 18.83 0.07
CA ALA A 142 -8.48 17.75 -0.12
C ALA A 142 -8.05 17.84 -1.59
N ASP A 143 -7.05 18.70 -1.79
CA ASP A 143 -6.26 18.82 -3.00
C ASP A 143 -5.77 17.40 -3.32
N THR A 144 -6.46 16.74 -4.24
CA THR A 144 -6.04 15.47 -4.80
C THR A 144 -4.90 15.77 -5.74
N GLN A 145 -3.75 16.13 -5.16
CA GLN A 145 -2.51 16.09 -5.90
C GLN A 145 -2.30 14.62 -6.29
N PRO A 146 -2.16 14.31 -7.59
CA PRO A 146 -1.76 12.98 -8.00
C PRO A 146 -0.41 12.72 -7.35
N VAL A 147 -0.34 11.66 -6.54
CA VAL A 147 0.90 11.17 -5.94
C VAL A 147 1.87 10.90 -7.09
N THR A 148 2.76 11.85 -7.33
CA THR A 148 3.98 11.64 -8.09
C THR A 148 4.76 10.57 -7.35
N GLN A 149 4.86 9.38 -7.94
CA GLN A 149 5.82 8.36 -7.50
C GLN A 149 7.21 9.01 -7.47
N PRO A 150 7.88 9.11 -6.31
CA PRO A 150 9.29 9.42 -6.30
C PRO A 150 10.07 8.19 -6.75
N GLU A 151 11.10 8.49 -7.51
CA GLU A 151 12.00 7.62 -8.27
C GLU A 151 12.55 6.42 -7.48
N ASP A 152 12.57 5.25 -8.13
CA ASP A 152 13.48 4.09 -7.98
C ASP A 152 14.12 3.79 -6.60
N GLY A 153 13.39 4.04 -5.52
CA GLY A 153 13.69 3.62 -4.16
C GLY A 153 12.78 2.48 -3.72
N LEU A 154 13.28 1.60 -2.85
CA LEU A 154 12.46 0.60 -2.18
C LEU A 154 11.37 1.33 -1.37
N TYR A 155 10.13 1.36 -1.85
CA TYR A 155 9.02 2.06 -1.19
C TYR A 155 8.87 1.57 0.26
N LYS A 156 8.99 2.49 1.22
CA LYS A 156 8.70 2.23 2.63
C LYS A 156 7.34 2.84 2.97
N PRO A 157 6.38 2.07 3.48
CA PRO A 157 5.13 2.62 3.95
C PRO A 157 5.36 3.56 5.14
N VAL A 158 4.51 4.57 5.25
CA VAL A 158 4.47 5.47 6.39
C VAL A 158 3.38 4.98 7.34
N LEU A 159 3.73 4.79 8.61
CA LEU A 159 2.84 4.32 9.68
C LEU A 159 2.67 5.41 10.73
N THR A 160 1.53 5.44 11.37
CA THR A 160 1.33 6.28 12.56
C THR A 160 2.11 5.72 13.75
N LYS A 161 2.38 6.57 14.75
CA LYS A 161 3.05 6.14 15.99
C LYS A 161 2.30 5.02 16.73
N ALA A 162 0.97 5.10 16.76
CA ALA A 162 0.14 4.08 17.39
C ALA A 162 0.31 2.71 16.70
N GLU A 163 0.37 2.71 15.37
CA GLU A 163 0.62 1.50 14.58
C GLU A 163 2.04 0.95 14.79
N ASP A 164 3.05 1.83 14.85
CA ASP A 164 4.43 1.42 15.19
C ASP A 164 4.52 0.77 16.57
N GLU A 165 3.91 1.39 17.58
CA GLU A 165 3.86 0.85 18.95
C GLU A 165 3.11 -0.49 18.99
N GLY A 166 2.00 -0.61 18.27
CA GLY A 166 1.26 -1.87 18.13
C GLY A 166 2.08 -2.98 17.49
N ILE A 167 2.80 -2.69 16.40
CA ILE A 167 3.71 -3.64 15.74
C ILE A 167 4.84 -4.05 16.69
N LYS A 168 5.51 -3.09 17.33
CA LYS A 168 6.60 -3.37 18.27
C LYS A 168 6.14 -4.21 19.44
N TRP A 169 4.97 -3.91 20.00
CA TRP A 169 4.38 -4.67 21.09
C TRP A 169 4.11 -6.12 20.68
N LEU A 170 3.46 -6.36 19.54
CA LEU A 170 3.21 -7.71 19.05
C LEU A 170 4.50 -8.49 18.74
N LEU A 171 5.50 -7.82 18.19
CA LEU A 171 6.80 -8.45 17.87
C LEU A 171 7.61 -8.88 19.11
N THR A 172 7.17 -8.54 20.33
CA THR A 172 7.79 -9.08 21.54
C THR A 172 7.43 -10.54 21.79
N GLU A 173 6.21 -10.95 21.41
CA GLU A 173 5.69 -12.30 21.63
C GLU A 173 5.50 -13.09 20.32
N TRP A 174 5.34 -12.40 19.20
CA TRP A 174 5.03 -12.98 17.90
C TRP A 174 6.18 -12.80 16.91
N ASP A 175 6.40 -13.80 16.07
CA ASP A 175 7.25 -13.64 14.90
C ASP A 175 6.49 -12.94 13.76
N LYS A 176 7.23 -12.35 12.83
CA LYS A 176 6.66 -11.57 11.71
C LYS A 176 5.67 -12.38 10.86
N GLN A 177 5.87 -13.69 10.70
CA GLN A 177 4.99 -14.51 9.88
C GLN A 177 3.68 -14.80 10.60
N SER A 178 3.74 -15.17 11.89
CA SER A 178 2.54 -15.39 12.70
C SER A 178 1.70 -14.13 12.85
N LEU A 179 2.35 -12.98 13.09
CA LEU A 179 1.67 -11.68 13.17
C LEU A 179 0.90 -11.39 11.88
N LEU A 180 1.53 -11.58 10.72
CA LEU A 180 0.88 -11.35 9.43
C LEU A 180 -0.25 -12.36 9.17
N HIS A 181 -0.10 -13.61 9.59
CA HIS A 181 -1.13 -14.63 9.43
C HIS A 181 -2.38 -14.32 10.27
N GLU A 182 -2.18 -13.93 11.52
CA GLU A 182 -3.26 -13.56 12.44
C GLU A 182 -4.00 -12.32 11.95
N HIS A 183 -3.24 -11.30 11.54
CA HIS A 183 -3.83 -10.08 11.00
C HIS A 183 -4.60 -10.34 9.69
N ALA A 184 -4.15 -11.29 8.87
CA ALA A 184 -4.88 -11.70 7.67
C ALA A 184 -6.18 -12.46 7.99
N ALA A 185 -6.20 -13.23 9.07
CA ALA A 185 -7.38 -13.95 9.53
C ALA A 185 -8.41 -13.01 10.19
N ALA A 186 -7.95 -12.06 11.01
CA ALA A 186 -8.78 -11.10 11.72
C ALA A 186 -8.18 -9.68 11.69
N PRO A 187 -8.37 -8.92 10.58
CA PRO A 187 -7.81 -7.57 10.44
C PRO A 187 -8.29 -6.55 11.48
N ASN A 188 -9.44 -6.83 12.09
CA ASN A 188 -10.04 -6.02 13.16
C ASN A 188 -10.17 -6.83 14.47
N GLY A 189 -9.38 -7.90 14.62
CA GLY A 189 -9.46 -8.84 15.73
C GLY A 189 -8.59 -8.47 16.93
N TRP A 190 -7.82 -7.38 16.86
CA TRP A 190 -6.95 -7.00 17.95
C TRP A 190 -7.77 -6.44 19.12
N GLN A 191 -7.36 -6.83 20.33
CA GLN A 191 -8.09 -6.52 21.55
C GLN A 191 -8.16 -5.00 21.78
N ILE A 192 -9.39 -4.49 21.91
CA ILE A 192 -9.67 -3.10 22.27
C ILE A 192 -9.08 -2.80 23.66
N GLY A 193 -8.41 -1.65 23.79
CA GLY A 193 -7.70 -1.23 24.99
C GLY A 193 -6.26 -1.71 25.08
N THR A 194 -5.71 -2.35 24.03
CA THR A 194 -4.30 -2.74 23.94
C THR A 194 -3.57 -1.94 22.86
N GLN A 195 -2.24 -1.93 22.88
CA GLN A 195 -1.43 -1.28 21.84
C GLN A 195 -1.70 -1.87 20.44
N ALA A 196 -2.10 -3.14 20.37
CA ALA A 196 -2.46 -3.80 19.11
C ALA A 196 -3.77 -3.27 18.50
N GLU A 197 -4.62 -2.57 19.26
CA GLU A 197 -5.85 -1.97 18.75
C GLU A 197 -5.58 -1.01 17.58
N ALA A 198 -4.45 -0.31 17.60
CA ALA A 198 -4.05 0.61 16.54
C ALA A 198 -3.90 -0.06 15.17
N LEU A 199 -3.74 -1.38 15.14
CA LEU A 199 -3.65 -2.16 13.91
C LEU A 199 -5.03 -2.57 13.37
N ASN A 200 -6.11 -2.35 14.12
CA ASN A 200 -7.46 -2.64 13.64
C ASN A 200 -7.80 -1.72 12.46
N GLY A 201 -8.13 -2.33 11.33
CA GLY A 201 -8.42 -1.62 10.09
C GLY A 201 -7.18 -1.34 9.23
N MET A 202 -5.97 -1.66 9.72
CA MET A 202 -4.78 -1.69 8.88
C MET A 202 -4.96 -2.72 7.76
N SER A 203 -4.49 -2.39 6.56
CA SER A 203 -4.50 -3.38 5.48
C SER A 203 -3.37 -4.40 5.67
N VAL A 204 -3.68 -5.67 5.45
CA VAL A 204 -2.70 -6.78 5.48
C VAL A 204 -1.51 -6.50 4.56
N TRP A 205 -1.75 -5.84 3.43
CA TRP A 205 -0.70 -5.44 2.50
C TRP A 205 0.25 -4.39 3.10
N LEU A 206 -0.28 -3.35 3.75
CA LEU A 206 0.51 -2.32 4.41
C LEU A 206 1.38 -2.92 5.51
N LEU A 207 0.79 -3.80 6.34
CA LEU A 207 1.51 -4.51 7.39
C LEU A 207 2.60 -5.42 6.82
N ALA A 208 2.31 -6.16 5.73
CA ALA A 208 3.31 -7.00 5.06
C ALA A 208 4.47 -6.17 4.53
N GLN A 209 4.20 -5.02 3.89
CA GLN A 209 5.23 -4.11 3.44
C GLN A 209 6.07 -3.61 4.62
N ALA A 210 5.43 -3.10 5.68
CA ALA A 210 6.11 -2.62 6.88
C ALA A 210 7.05 -3.69 7.48
N LEU A 211 6.61 -4.94 7.56
CA LEU A 211 7.41 -6.03 8.14
C LEU A 211 8.57 -6.50 7.25
N ILE A 212 8.43 -6.42 5.92
CA ILE A 212 9.40 -6.91 4.93
C ILE A 212 10.42 -5.83 4.57
N THR A 213 9.95 -4.64 4.18
CA THR A 213 10.79 -3.54 3.66
C THR A 213 11.18 -2.53 4.74
N GLY A 214 10.59 -2.64 5.94
CA GLY A 214 10.63 -1.57 6.95
C GLY A 214 9.59 -0.49 6.65
N TYR A 215 9.47 0.48 7.54
CA TYR A 215 8.52 1.59 7.46
C TYR A 215 9.10 2.86 8.06
N GLU A 216 8.48 4.00 7.77
CA GLU A 216 8.75 5.28 8.41
C GLU A 216 7.59 5.62 9.34
N VAL A 217 7.85 6.30 10.46
CA VAL A 217 6.81 6.70 11.40
C VAL A 217 6.46 8.16 11.14
N GLU A 218 5.20 8.42 10.82
CA GLU A 218 4.61 9.75 10.79
C GLU A 218 4.58 10.28 12.22
N LEU A 219 5.61 11.07 12.56
CA LEU A 219 5.67 11.81 13.79
C LEU A 219 5.14 13.22 13.54
N THR A 220 4.35 13.73 14.46
CA THR A 220 4.03 15.16 14.46
C THR A 220 5.32 15.97 14.66
N THR A 221 5.32 17.23 14.23
CA THR A 221 6.49 18.11 14.41
C THR A 221 6.91 18.20 15.88
N GLU A 222 5.94 18.14 16.81
CA GLU A 222 6.16 18.13 18.26
C GLU A 222 6.84 16.85 18.73
N GLU A 223 6.33 15.68 18.32
CA GLU A 223 6.90 14.39 18.70
C GLU A 223 8.29 14.18 18.10
N THR A 224 8.51 14.69 16.88
CA THR A 224 9.83 14.68 16.25
C THR A 224 10.83 15.52 17.07
N LEU A 225 10.43 16.72 17.48
CA LEU A 225 11.26 17.58 18.32
C LEU A 225 11.51 16.98 19.70
N LEU A 226 10.52 16.31 20.29
CA LEU A 226 10.65 15.61 21.56
C LEU A 226 11.59 14.39 21.47
N ALA A 227 11.49 13.60 20.39
CA ALA A 227 12.39 12.49 20.14
C ALA A 227 13.85 12.96 19.98
N ILE A 228 14.08 14.00 19.16
CA ILE A 228 15.41 14.62 19.00
C ILE A 228 15.92 15.17 20.34
N TYR A 229 15.03 15.80 21.12
CA TYR A 229 15.39 16.33 22.44
C TYR A 229 15.80 15.21 23.39
N GLN A 230 15.08 14.09 23.43
CA GLN A 230 15.41 12.93 24.27
C GLN A 230 16.71 12.25 23.81
N ASP A 231 16.89 12.05 22.51
CA ASP A 231 18.11 11.45 21.94
C ASP A 231 19.36 12.27 22.28
N SER A 232 19.24 13.59 22.35
CA SER A 232 20.35 14.48 22.77
C SER A 232 20.85 14.21 24.20
N TYR A 233 20.07 13.52 25.05
CA TYR A 233 20.49 13.08 26.39
C TYR A 233 21.30 11.79 26.40
N ILE A 234 21.27 11.00 25.33
CA ILE A 234 22.00 9.71 25.25
C ILE A 234 23.51 9.96 25.32
N ILE A 235 24.00 11.01 24.65
CA ILE A 235 25.42 11.39 24.66
C ILE A 235 25.56 12.76 25.32
N LYS A 236 26.31 12.84 26.43
CA LYS A 236 26.62 14.12 27.08
C LYS A 236 27.72 14.83 26.30
N SER A 237 27.37 15.81 25.48
CA SER A 237 28.31 16.68 24.78
C SER A 237 27.81 18.14 24.79
N GLU A 238 28.74 19.11 24.69
CA GLU A 238 28.37 20.52 24.55
C GLU A 238 27.59 20.78 23.25
N HIS A 239 27.90 20.05 22.18
CA HIS A 239 27.15 20.07 20.93
C HIS A 239 25.67 19.74 21.15
N ASN A 240 25.38 18.72 21.97
CA ASN A 240 24.01 18.32 22.28
C ASN A 240 23.29 19.34 23.20
N ASN A 241 24.03 20.12 24.00
CA ASN A 241 23.42 21.24 24.74
C ASN A 241 22.95 22.35 23.80
N GLY A 242 23.72 22.65 22.75
CA GLY A 242 23.31 23.59 21.70
C GLY A 242 22.05 23.14 20.96
N TRP A 243 21.98 21.84 20.62
CA TRP A 243 20.78 21.24 20.04
C TRP A 243 19.55 21.37 20.94
N ARG A 244 19.68 21.07 22.24
CA ARG A 244 18.59 21.24 23.21
C ARG A 244 18.10 22.67 23.31
N ALA A 245 19.01 23.64 23.33
CA ALA A 245 18.66 25.06 23.34
C ALA A 245 17.92 25.46 22.05
N GLY A 246 18.38 24.97 20.90
CA GLY A 246 17.71 25.17 19.62
C GLY A 246 16.29 24.62 19.58
N VAL A 247 16.08 23.39 20.09
CA VAL A 247 14.74 22.79 20.17
C VAL A 247 13.80 23.60 21.06
N ARG A 248 14.26 24.06 22.24
CA ARG A 248 13.45 24.95 23.11
C ARG A 248 13.08 26.26 22.42
N TRP A 249 14.02 26.85 21.67
CA TRP A 249 13.78 28.10 20.94
C TRP A 249 12.77 27.92 19.81
N VAL A 250 12.86 26.83 19.04
CA VAL A 250 11.89 26.50 17.99
C VAL A 250 10.49 26.29 18.57
N LEU A 251 10.37 25.55 19.68
CA LEU A 251 9.09 25.35 20.37
C LEU A 251 8.50 26.67 20.89
N SER A 252 9.34 27.57 21.40
CA SER A 252 8.92 28.91 21.80
C SER A 252 8.40 29.75 20.63
N ILE A 253 9.04 29.71 19.46
CA ILE A 253 8.57 30.41 18.25
C ILE A 253 7.24 29.85 17.75
N LEU A 254 7.08 28.54 17.81
CA LEU A 254 5.85 27.87 17.39
C LEU A 254 4.70 28.08 18.39
N GLY A 255 4.95 28.71 19.53
CA GLY A 255 3.96 28.94 20.58
C GLY A 255 3.46 27.63 21.21
N LYS A 256 4.29 26.58 21.17
CA LYS A 256 3.94 25.25 21.68
C LYS A 256 4.72 24.96 22.94
N GLU A 257 4.01 24.57 23.99
CA GLU A 257 4.58 24.20 25.27
C GLU A 257 4.56 22.68 25.41
N ILE A 258 5.74 22.09 25.58
CA ILE A 258 5.91 20.66 25.84
C ILE A 258 6.48 20.51 27.24
N GLU A 259 5.76 19.75 28.08
CA GLU A 259 6.16 19.43 29.44
C GLU A 259 7.55 18.78 29.47
N GLY A 260 8.45 19.33 30.29
CA GLY A 260 9.83 18.86 30.42
C GLY A 260 10.82 19.37 29.36
N ILE A 261 10.39 20.17 28.38
CA ILE A 261 11.28 20.79 27.37
C ILE A 261 11.33 22.31 27.52
N ASN A 262 10.20 22.99 27.31
CA ASN A 262 10.09 24.45 27.36
C ASN A 262 8.90 24.95 28.18
N ALA A 263 7.96 24.06 28.55
CA ALA A 263 6.98 24.33 29.59
C ALA A 263 7.70 24.29 30.95
N GLY A 264 8.44 25.35 31.26
CA GLY A 264 8.83 25.63 32.63
C GLY A 264 7.57 26.00 33.38
N SER A 265 7.31 25.31 34.50
CA SER A 265 6.31 25.66 35.52
C SER A 265 5.93 27.15 35.46
N VAL A 266 4.74 27.44 34.93
CA VAL A 266 4.11 28.74 35.13
C VAL A 266 4.08 28.91 36.64
N SER A 267 4.95 29.79 37.12
CA SER A 267 4.93 30.24 38.49
C SER A 267 3.59 30.95 38.63
N GLU A 268 2.68 30.35 39.39
CA GLU A 268 1.64 31.10 40.07
C GLU A 268 2.35 32.14 40.95
N GLU A 269 2.50 33.36 40.43
CA GLU A 269 2.64 34.55 41.25
C GLU A 269 1.48 35.49 40.87
N VAL A 270 0.42 35.41 41.68
CA VAL A 270 -0.54 36.50 41.94
C VAL A 270 -0.46 36.83 43.41
#